data_AF-A0A924KN30-F1
#
_entry.id   AF-A0A924KN30-F1
#
_cell.length_a   1.000
_cell.length_b   1.000
_cell.length_c   1.000
_cell.angle_alpha   90.00
_cell.angle_beta   90.00
_cell.angle_gamma   90.00
#
_symmetry.space_group_name_H-M   'P 1'
#
loop_
_entity.id
_entity.type
_entity.pdbx_description
1 polymer ?
#
loop_
_entity_poly.entity_id
_entity_poly.type
_entity_poly.pdbx_seq_one_letter_code
_entity_poly.pdbx_strand_id
1 'polypeptide(L)'
;TVGGATKGFVLDPLNPTGMYFLDFGASAVYFDDLQDHLYTLSGGNIQRWDADAPLVVTAKSKLFRFPKPTQSFACAQVVANSYPTVAPITFKLYADGVLKHTQTVLNGDSFRLPSGYYAETVQFELTTTNQILYAAVANSMAELAGI
;
A
#
# COMPACT_ATOMS: atom_id res chain seq x y z
N THR A 1 18.86 14.67 4.21
CA THR A 1 19.43 13.44 3.61
C THR A 1 19.40 12.35 4.67
N VAL A 2 19.17 11.09 4.28
CA VAL A 2 19.27 9.93 5.18
C VAL A 2 20.33 9.01 4.59
N GLY A 3 21.41 8.73 5.35
CA GLY A 3 22.53 7.93 4.86
C GLY A 3 23.20 8.50 3.61
N GLY A 4 23.25 9.83 3.45
CA GLY A 4 23.83 10.49 2.27
C GLY A 4 22.90 10.59 1.06
N ALA A 5 21.71 9.97 1.07
CA ALA A 5 20.72 10.08 0.02
C ALA A 5 19.71 11.21 0.30
N THR A 6 19.35 11.99 -0.73
CA THR A 6 18.21 12.92 -0.66
C THR A 6 16.91 12.11 -0.65
N LYS A 7 16.00 12.47 0.26
CA LYS A 7 14.67 11.87 0.43
C LYS A 7 13.64 12.99 0.50
N GLY A 8 12.42 12.71 0.04
CA GLY A 8 11.30 13.65 0.10
C GLY A 8 10.13 13.11 0.91
N PHE A 9 9.19 13.99 1.20
CA PHE A 9 7.88 13.64 1.73
C PHE A 9 6.84 14.63 1.19
N VAL A 10 5.58 14.21 1.16
CA VAL A 10 4.43 15.04 0.81
C VAL A 10 3.58 15.24 2.05
N LEU A 11 3.05 16.46 2.24
CA LEU A 11 2.13 16.79 3.30
C LEU A 11 0.74 17.04 2.70
N ASP A 12 -0.26 16.32 3.22
CA ASP A 12 -1.67 16.63 3.08
C ASP A 12 -2.12 17.35 4.35
N PRO A 13 -2.31 18.69 4.30
CA PRO A 13 -2.69 19.47 5.46
C PRO A 13 -4.13 19.22 5.93
N LEU A 14 -4.97 18.55 5.11
CA LEU A 14 -6.35 18.21 5.47
C LEU A 14 -6.42 16.92 6.30
N ASN A 15 -5.36 16.12 6.30
CA ASN A 15 -5.28 14.87 7.04
C ASN A 15 -4.26 14.99 8.20
N PRO A 16 -4.67 14.83 9.47
CA PRO A 16 -3.76 14.87 10.62
C PRO A 16 -2.62 13.84 10.56
N THR A 17 -2.79 12.78 9.75
CA THR A 17 -1.78 11.76 9.45
C THR A 17 -1.22 11.85 8.03
N GLY A 18 -1.46 12.96 7.34
CA GLY A 18 -1.18 13.18 5.92
C GLY A 18 0.28 13.39 5.56
N MET A 19 1.22 12.79 6.29
CA MET A 19 2.64 12.84 5.92
C MET A 19 3.04 11.55 5.20
N TYR A 20 3.38 11.66 3.93
CA TYR A 20 3.71 10.54 3.05
C TYR A 20 5.18 10.59 2.66
N PHE A 21 5.97 9.60 3.05
CA PHE A 21 7.39 9.53 2.71
C PHE A 21 7.61 8.99 1.30
N LEU A 22 8.54 9.61 0.57
CA LEU A 22 8.99 9.17 -0.74
C LEU A 22 10.28 8.34 -0.60
N ASP A 23 10.43 7.35 -1.46
CA ASP A 23 11.64 6.52 -1.54
C ASP A 23 12.78 7.23 -2.30
N PHE A 24 12.47 8.27 -3.05
CA PHE A 24 13.42 9.16 -3.72
C PHE A 24 13.38 10.59 -3.15
N GLY A 25 14.29 11.43 -3.63
CA GLY A 25 14.27 12.87 -3.36
C GLY A 25 14.66 13.65 -4.60
N ALA A 26 14.17 14.88 -4.71
CA ALA A 26 14.50 15.80 -5.79
C ALA A 26 15.56 16.81 -5.33
N SER A 27 16.44 17.23 -6.23
CA SER A 27 17.45 18.25 -5.92
C SER A 27 16.86 19.66 -5.87
N ALA A 28 15.79 19.88 -6.63
CA ALA A 28 15.00 21.10 -6.64
C ALA A 28 13.55 20.75 -6.97
N VAL A 29 12.63 21.59 -6.52
CA VAL A 29 11.20 21.48 -6.79
C VAL A 29 10.69 22.88 -7.17
N TYR A 30 9.88 22.97 -8.22
CA TYR A 30 9.28 24.21 -8.68
C TYR A 30 7.81 23.99 -8.97
N PHE A 31 6.94 24.87 -8.46
CA PHE A 31 5.51 24.85 -8.77
C PHE A 31 5.22 26.00 -9.73
N ASP A 32 4.71 25.66 -10.91
CA ASP A 32 4.23 26.59 -11.92
C ASP A 32 2.76 26.91 -11.66
N ASP A 33 2.47 28.16 -11.28
CA ASP A 33 1.14 28.64 -10.93
C ASP A 33 0.24 28.92 -12.14
N LEU A 34 0.83 29.13 -13.32
CA LEU A 34 0.09 29.32 -14.57
C LEU A 34 -0.40 28.00 -15.14
N GLN A 35 0.41 26.96 -15.02
CA GLN A 35 0.11 25.62 -15.54
C GLN A 35 -0.48 24.67 -14.49
N ASP A 36 -0.47 25.05 -13.20
CA ASP A 36 -0.84 24.20 -12.07
C ASP A 36 -0.05 22.88 -12.08
N HIS A 37 1.26 23.00 -12.27
CA HIS A 37 2.17 21.86 -12.46
C HIS A 37 3.33 21.90 -11.48
N LEU A 38 3.60 20.77 -10.85
CA LEU A 38 4.79 20.59 -10.02
C LEU A 38 5.90 19.97 -10.86
N TYR A 39 7.08 20.55 -10.81
CA TYR A 39 8.28 20.07 -11.48
C TYR A 39 9.36 19.70 -10.47
N THR A 40 10.13 18.67 -10.78
CA THR A 40 11.24 18.19 -9.95
C THR A 40 12.51 18.06 -10.77
N LEU A 41 13.66 18.34 -10.15
CA LEU A 41 14.98 18.11 -10.74
C LEU A 41 15.54 16.77 -10.26
N SER A 42 15.64 15.82 -11.19
CA SER A 42 16.17 14.47 -10.96
C SER A 42 17.24 14.15 -11.99
N GLY A 43 18.46 13.83 -11.54
CA GLY A 43 19.57 13.46 -12.43
C GLY A 43 19.96 14.52 -13.48
N GLY A 44 19.65 15.80 -13.24
CA GLY A 44 19.89 16.89 -14.18
C GLY A 44 18.74 17.15 -15.16
N ASN A 45 17.69 16.32 -15.15
CA ASN A 45 16.50 16.50 -15.97
C ASN A 45 15.37 17.13 -15.15
N ILE A 46 14.63 18.04 -15.79
CA ILE A 46 13.38 18.57 -15.25
C ILE A 46 12.28 17.59 -15.63
N GLN A 47 11.59 17.05 -14.63
CA GLN A 47 10.47 16.14 -14.81
C GLN A 47 9.22 16.74 -14.18
N ARG A 48 8.09 16.66 -14.89
CA ARG A 48 6.80 17.02 -14.31
C ARG A 48 6.38 15.91 -13.35
N TRP A 49 5.97 16.30 -12.15
CA TRP A 49 5.26 15.43 -11.22
C TRP A 49 4.01 14.89 -11.90
N ASP A 50 3.59 13.67 -11.58
CA ASP A 50 2.42 12.98 -12.18
C ASP A 50 2.45 12.62 -13.67
N ALA A 51 3.50 12.94 -14.43
CA ALA A 51 3.50 12.75 -15.89
C ALA A 51 3.88 11.35 -16.36
N ASP A 52 4.71 10.65 -15.58
CA ASP A 52 5.30 9.36 -15.94
C ASP A 52 4.58 8.19 -15.24
N ALA A 53 5.20 7.00 -15.29
CA ALA A 53 4.68 5.81 -14.63
C ALA A 53 4.44 6.05 -13.13
N PRO A 54 3.28 5.62 -12.57
CA PRO A 54 2.99 5.78 -11.15
C PRO A 54 4.03 5.07 -10.29
N LEU A 55 4.38 5.69 -9.17
CA LEU A 55 5.32 5.12 -8.21
C LEU A 55 4.69 3.94 -7.46
N VAL A 56 5.53 2.98 -7.09
CA VAL A 56 5.12 1.85 -6.26
C VAL A 56 5.00 2.33 -4.81
N VAL A 57 3.80 2.23 -4.24
CA VAL A 57 3.57 2.45 -2.82
C VAL A 57 3.53 1.12 -2.08
N THR A 58 4.15 1.09 -0.90
CA THR A 58 3.94 0.02 0.08
C THR A 58 3.21 0.58 1.28
N ALA A 59 1.96 0.15 1.46
CA ALA A 59 1.11 0.57 2.57
C ALA A 59 0.94 -0.60 3.54
N LYS A 60 1.26 -0.38 4.81
CA LYS A 60 1.08 -1.37 5.88
C LYS A 60 -0.06 -0.93 6.79
N SER A 61 -0.97 -1.85 7.08
CA SER A 61 -2.09 -1.58 7.99
C SER A 61 -1.57 -1.28 9.41
N LYS A 62 -2.43 -0.73 10.26
CA LYS A 62 -2.18 -0.80 11.71
C LYS A 62 -2.05 -2.26 12.16
N LEU A 63 -1.40 -2.47 13.30
CA LEU A 63 -1.37 -3.78 13.95
C LEU A 63 -2.71 -4.04 14.63
N PHE A 64 -3.39 -5.11 14.26
CA PHE A 64 -4.60 -5.58 14.93
C PHE A 64 -4.20 -6.58 16.00
N ARG A 65 -4.56 -6.33 17.27
CA ARG A 65 -4.27 -7.22 18.40
C ARG A 65 -5.58 -7.77 18.96
N PHE A 66 -5.62 -9.09 19.16
CA PHE A 66 -6.74 -9.79 19.76
C PHE A 66 -6.48 -10.04 21.25
N PRO A 67 -7.53 -10.15 22.09
CA PRO A 67 -7.38 -10.42 23.53
C PRO A 67 -6.74 -11.78 23.86
N LYS A 68 -6.79 -12.72 22.93
CA LYS A 68 -6.18 -14.05 23.01
C LYS A 68 -5.76 -14.50 21.60
N PRO A 69 -4.83 -15.46 21.46
CA PRO A 69 -4.54 -16.05 20.16
C PRO A 69 -5.82 -16.58 19.50
N THR A 70 -6.17 -16.01 18.35
CA THR A 70 -7.33 -16.40 17.54
C THR A 70 -6.86 -17.27 16.38
N GLN A 71 -7.76 -18.12 15.89
CA GLN A 71 -7.47 -18.92 14.70
C GLN A 71 -7.20 -18.00 13.50
N SER A 72 -6.30 -18.41 12.62
CA SER A 72 -6.02 -17.76 11.33
C SER A 72 -7.29 -17.45 10.56
N PHE A 73 -7.40 -16.22 10.03
CA PHE A 73 -8.42 -15.86 9.04
C PHE A 73 -8.32 -16.77 7.82
N ALA A 74 -9.47 -17.10 7.21
CA ALA A 74 -9.54 -18.07 6.13
C ALA A 74 -9.49 -17.44 4.73
N CYS A 75 -9.80 -16.15 4.62
CA CYS A 75 -9.92 -15.47 3.33
C CYS A 75 -9.63 -13.99 3.43
N ALA A 76 -9.31 -13.40 2.27
CA ALA A 76 -9.07 -11.98 2.10
C ALA A 76 -9.65 -11.49 0.77
N GLN A 77 -9.87 -10.19 0.69
CA GLN A 77 -10.27 -9.48 -0.52
C GLN A 77 -9.56 -8.14 -0.59
N VAL A 78 -9.18 -7.74 -1.80
CA VAL A 78 -8.56 -6.44 -2.06
C VAL A 78 -9.33 -5.79 -3.20
N VAL A 79 -9.97 -4.67 -2.91
CA VAL A 79 -10.74 -3.89 -3.87
C VAL A 79 -9.96 -2.65 -4.28
N ALA A 80 -9.78 -2.50 -5.58
CA ALA A 80 -8.99 -1.43 -6.19
C ALA A 80 -9.72 -0.89 -7.43
N ASN A 81 -9.33 0.31 -7.87
CA ASN A 81 -9.89 0.91 -9.10
C ASN A 81 -9.52 0.12 -10.36
N SER A 82 -8.38 -0.59 -10.32
CA SER A 82 -7.87 -1.39 -11.42
C SER A 82 -6.94 -2.49 -10.91
N TYR A 83 -6.79 -3.54 -11.73
CA TYR A 83 -5.92 -4.68 -11.45
C TYR A 83 -4.97 -4.90 -12.63
N PRO A 84 -3.81 -4.23 -12.66
CA PRO A 84 -2.91 -4.33 -13.79
C PRO A 84 -2.24 -5.70 -13.82
N THR A 85 -1.97 -6.21 -15.02
CA THR A 85 -1.16 -7.41 -15.23
C THR A 85 0.34 -7.10 -15.18
N VAL A 86 0.72 -5.84 -15.44
CA VAL A 86 2.07 -5.32 -15.33
C VAL A 86 2.20 -4.58 -14.00
N ALA A 87 3.12 -5.00 -13.12
CA ALA A 87 3.21 -4.56 -11.72
C ALA A 87 1.90 -4.78 -10.92
N PRO A 88 1.46 -6.04 -10.75
CA PRO A 88 0.22 -6.37 -10.08
C PRO A 88 0.25 -6.00 -8.60
N ILE A 89 -0.94 -5.80 -8.03
CA ILE A 89 -1.12 -5.56 -6.60
C ILE A 89 -0.62 -6.79 -5.84
N THR A 90 0.26 -6.59 -4.87
CA THR A 90 0.75 -7.65 -3.99
C THR A 90 0.19 -7.47 -2.59
N PHE A 91 -0.53 -8.47 -2.11
CA PHE A 91 -1.00 -8.54 -0.72
C PHE A 91 -0.10 -9.46 0.09
N LYS A 92 0.30 -9.02 1.28
CA LYS A 92 1.00 -9.85 2.27
C LYS A 92 0.25 -9.86 3.58
N LEU A 93 0.13 -11.04 4.17
CA LEU A 93 -0.42 -11.23 5.51
C LEU A 93 0.69 -11.59 6.48
N TYR A 94 0.78 -10.85 7.57
CA TYR A 94 1.66 -11.11 8.69
C TYR A 94 0.83 -11.50 9.91
N ALA A 95 1.27 -12.52 10.63
CA ALA A 95 0.73 -12.92 11.92
C ALA A 95 1.87 -13.05 12.93
N ASP A 96 1.75 -12.38 14.07
CA ASP A 96 2.80 -12.29 15.10
C ASP A 96 4.16 -11.85 14.53
N GLY A 97 4.12 -10.88 13.61
CA GLY A 97 5.29 -10.35 12.92
C GLY A 97 5.87 -11.26 11.82
N VAL A 98 5.35 -12.47 11.65
CA VAL A 98 5.84 -13.45 10.67
C VAL A 98 4.98 -13.42 9.40
N LEU A 99 5.61 -13.33 8.23
CA LEU A 99 4.93 -13.43 6.94
C LEU A 99 4.27 -14.82 6.79
N LYS A 100 2.96 -14.85 6.64
CA LYS A 100 2.16 -16.07 6.47
C LYS A 100 1.73 -16.33 5.04
N HIS A 101 1.41 -15.26 4.29
CA HIS A 101 0.91 -15.38 2.92
C HIS A 101 1.41 -14.24 2.04
N THR A 102 1.66 -14.53 0.77
CA THR A 102 1.84 -13.53 -0.29
C THR A 102 0.91 -13.88 -1.44
N GLN A 103 0.10 -12.92 -1.86
CA GLN A 103 -0.86 -13.06 -2.94
C GLN A 103 -0.62 -12.00 -4.00
N THR A 104 -0.54 -12.44 -5.26
CA THR A 104 -0.73 -11.54 -6.41
C THR A 104 -2.23 -11.37 -6.64
N VAL A 105 -2.73 -10.14 -6.60
CA VAL A 105 -4.14 -9.81 -6.76
C VAL A 105 -4.38 -9.28 -8.17
N LEU A 106 -5.17 -10.02 -8.95
CA LEU A 106 -5.44 -9.74 -10.37
C LEU A 106 -6.91 -9.35 -10.63
N ASN A 107 -7.76 -9.43 -9.62
CA ASN A 107 -9.17 -9.05 -9.67
C ASN A 107 -9.66 -8.76 -8.24
N GLY A 108 -10.90 -8.28 -8.14
CA GLY A 108 -11.55 -8.01 -6.85
C GLY A 108 -12.18 -9.22 -6.17
N ASP A 109 -11.94 -10.42 -6.68
CA ASP A 109 -12.48 -11.63 -6.08
C ASP A 109 -11.76 -11.97 -4.78
N SER A 110 -12.49 -12.54 -3.84
CA SER A 110 -11.91 -13.00 -2.59
C SER A 110 -11.04 -14.26 -2.80
N PHE A 111 -9.91 -14.34 -2.11
CA PHE A 111 -8.98 -15.47 -2.18
C PHE A 111 -8.74 -16.13 -0.81
N ARG A 112 -8.33 -17.40 -0.81
CA ARG A 112 -8.09 -18.19 0.42
C ARG A 112 -6.75 -17.84 1.04
N LEU A 113 -6.72 -17.83 2.37
CA LEU A 113 -5.52 -17.67 3.18
C LEU A 113 -5.08 -19.02 3.78
N PRO A 114 -3.79 -19.17 4.13
CA PRO A 114 -3.29 -20.36 4.81
C PRO A 114 -3.96 -20.54 6.19
N SER A 115 -4.19 -21.79 6.57
CA SER A 115 -4.73 -22.17 7.86
C SER A 115 -3.67 -22.84 8.75
N GLY A 116 -4.07 -23.32 9.93
CA GLY A 116 -3.20 -24.14 10.78
C GLY A 116 -2.32 -23.37 11.75
N TYR A 117 -2.61 -22.08 11.96
CA TYR A 117 -1.95 -21.27 12.97
C TYR A 117 -2.95 -20.46 13.80
N TYR A 118 -2.50 -20.09 14.99
CA TYR A 118 -3.14 -19.10 15.84
C TYR A 118 -2.27 -17.85 15.85
N ALA A 119 -2.89 -16.69 15.99
CA ALA A 119 -2.21 -15.40 16.00
C ALA A 119 -2.81 -14.50 17.08
N GLU A 120 -1.98 -13.81 17.85
CA GLU A 120 -2.45 -12.74 18.73
C GLU A 120 -2.51 -11.40 17.99
N THR A 121 -1.61 -11.23 17.01
CA THR A 121 -1.52 -10.03 16.21
C THR A 121 -1.57 -10.34 14.72
N VAL A 122 -2.29 -9.50 13.98
CA VAL A 122 -2.42 -9.59 12.53
C VAL A 122 -2.14 -8.22 11.91
N GLN A 123 -1.41 -8.23 10.81
CA GLN A 123 -1.13 -7.05 10.01
C GLN A 123 -1.09 -7.45 8.54
N PHE A 124 -1.54 -6.57 7.66
CA PHE A 124 -1.40 -6.80 6.23
C PHE A 124 -0.70 -5.63 5.56
N GLU A 125 -0.09 -5.92 4.43
CA GLU A 125 0.69 -4.99 3.63
C GLU A 125 0.27 -5.12 2.17
N LEU A 126 0.15 -3.98 1.50
CA LEU A 126 -0.17 -3.88 0.09
C LEU A 126 0.97 -3.17 -0.61
N THR A 127 1.47 -3.75 -1.70
CA THR A 127 2.39 -3.09 -2.62
C THR A 127 1.69 -2.92 -3.96
N THR A 128 1.59 -1.69 -4.46
CA THR A 128 0.78 -1.36 -5.65
C THR A 128 1.23 -0.05 -6.31
N THR A 129 0.88 0.13 -7.58
CA THR A 129 0.94 1.41 -8.30
C THR A 129 -0.44 2.04 -8.50
N ASN A 130 -1.52 1.34 -8.12
CA ASN A 130 -2.90 1.75 -8.30
C ASN A 130 -3.58 2.04 -6.97
N GLN A 131 -4.63 2.87 -7.05
CA GLN A 131 -5.46 3.23 -5.91
C GLN A 131 -6.21 2.01 -5.36
N ILE A 132 -6.01 1.76 -4.06
CA ILE A 132 -6.78 0.78 -3.29
C ILE A 132 -7.97 1.48 -2.64
N LEU A 133 -9.15 0.87 -2.76
CA LEU A 133 -10.36 1.30 -2.08
C LEU A 133 -10.39 0.70 -0.67
N TYR A 134 -10.23 -0.63 -0.57
CA TYR A 134 -10.11 -1.32 0.72
C TYR A 134 -9.39 -2.67 0.59
N ALA A 135 -8.94 -3.18 1.73
CA ALA A 135 -8.53 -4.58 1.89
C ALA A 135 -9.11 -5.13 3.19
N ALA A 136 -9.63 -6.34 3.12
CA ALA A 136 -10.30 -7.01 4.23
C ALA A 136 -9.83 -8.46 4.37
N VAL A 137 -9.86 -8.96 5.61
CA VAL A 137 -9.64 -10.37 5.95
C VAL A 137 -10.82 -10.85 6.78
N ALA A 138 -11.23 -12.10 6.56
CA ALA A 138 -12.41 -12.68 7.20
C ALA A 138 -12.25 -14.19 7.44
N ASN A 139 -13.14 -14.75 8.24
CA ASN A 139 -13.16 -16.18 8.57
C ASN A 139 -13.95 -16.99 7.54
N SER A 140 -14.79 -16.34 6.73
CA SER A 140 -15.48 -17.01 5.62
C SER A 140 -15.70 -16.08 4.42
N MET A 141 -15.83 -16.65 3.22
CA MET A 141 -16.12 -15.87 2.01
C MET A 141 -17.48 -15.17 2.06
N ALA A 142 -18.45 -15.75 2.77
CA ALA A 142 -19.76 -15.15 2.93
C ALA A 142 -19.69 -13.81 3.68
N GLU A 143 -18.74 -13.68 4.63
CA GLU A 143 -18.51 -12.41 5.33
C GLU A 143 -17.97 -11.33 4.38
N LEU A 144 -17.17 -11.69 3.38
CA LEU A 144 -16.59 -10.75 2.40
C LEU A 144 -17.57 -10.34 1.30
N ALA A 145 -18.57 -11.17 1.00
CA ALA A 145 -19.52 -10.90 -0.08
C ALA A 145 -20.46 -9.69 0.19
N GLY A 146 -20.55 -9.22 1.44
CA GLY A 146 -21.44 -8.14 1.85
C GLY A 146 -20.74 -6.84 2.26
N ILE A 147 -19.46 -6.67 1.94
CA ILE A 147 -18.62 -5.52 2.35
C ILE A 147 -18.34 -4.60 1.16
#